data_AF-A0A963YT82-F1
#
_entry.id   AF-A0A963YT82-F1
#
_cell.length_a   1.000
_cell.length_b   1.000
_cell.length_c   1.000
_cell.angle_alpha   90.00
_cell.angle_beta   90.00
_cell.angle_gamma   90.00
#
_symmetry.space_group_name_H-M   'P 1'
#
loop_
_entity.id
_entity.type
_entity.pdbx_description
1 polymer ?
#
loop_
_entity_poly.entity_id
_entity_poly.type
_entity_poly.pdbx_seq_one_letter_code
_entity_poly.pdbx_strand_id
1 'polypeptide(L)' 'MDRKMTESQRAYEAKRAAKNGMSLDKWLVSKEQEKKAATAAKLPPAPPKPPGFFSRLLDRAHKPIKTKT' A
#
# COMPACT_ATOMS: atom_id res chain seq x y z
N MET A 1 -4.78 -21.37 15.12
CA MET A 1 -3.55 -20.90 15.80
C MET A 1 -3.72 -19.41 16.11
N ASP A 2 -4.24 -19.11 17.30
CA ASP A 2 -4.38 -17.75 17.83
C ASP A 2 -2.98 -17.18 18.07
N ARG A 3 -2.45 -16.44 17.09
CA ARG A 3 -1.12 -15.81 17.19
C ARG A 3 -1.25 -14.62 18.13
N LYS A 4 -1.10 -14.89 19.43
CA LYS A 4 -0.95 -13.88 20.47
C LYS A 4 0.15 -12.90 20.05
N MET A 5 -0.20 -11.63 19.84
CA MET A 5 0.76 -10.58 19.44
C MET A 5 1.86 -10.42 20.50
N THR A 6 3.10 -10.24 20.05
CA THR A 6 4.21 -9.92 20.94
C THR A 6 4.03 -8.54 21.56
N GLU A 7 4.68 -8.29 22.70
CA GLU A 7 4.61 -7.00 23.39
C GLU A 7 5.09 -5.83 22.51
N SER A 8 6.17 -6.06 21.75
CA SER A 8 6.70 -5.10 20.77
C SER A 8 5.68 -4.74 19.68
N GLN A 9 4.93 -5.72 19.18
CA GLN A 9 3.85 -5.49 18.21
C GLN A 9 2.70 -4.72 18.85
N ARG A 10 2.31 -5.07 20.08
CA ARG A 10 1.24 -4.37 20.81
C ARG A 10 1.57 -2.89 20.99
N ALA A 11 2.81 -2.57 21.40
CA ALA A 11 3.27 -1.19 21.56
C ALA A 11 3.29 -0.41 20.22
N TYR A 12 3.67 -1.07 19.12
CA TYR A 12 3.64 -0.47 17.79
C TYR A 12 2.21 -0.12 17.34
N GLU A 13 1.27 -1.03 17.53
CA GLU A 13 -0.14 -0.80 17.20
C GLU A 13 -0.78 0.24 18.12
N ALA A 14 -0.40 0.30 19.40
CA ALA A 14 -0.89 1.31 20.33
C ALA A 14 -0.51 2.73 19.90
N LYS A 15 0.72 2.94 19.39
CA LYS A 15 1.15 4.22 18.82
C LYS A 15 0.29 4.63 17.62
N ARG A 16 -0.11 3.67 16.79
CA ARG A 16 -0.97 3.90 15.61
C ARG A 16 -2.42 4.18 16.02
N ALA A 17 -2.92 3.47 17.02
CA ALA A 17 -4.24 3.71 17.60
C ALA A 17 -4.32 5.14 18.16
N ALA A 18 -3.31 5.55 18.94
CA ALA A 18 -3.19 6.91 19.46
C ALA A 18 -3.11 7.96 18.36
N LYS A 19 -2.36 7.70 17.27
CA LYS A 19 -2.32 8.59 16.10
C LYS A 19 -3.70 8.83 15.46
N ASN A 20 -4.58 7.84 15.51
CA ASN A 20 -5.95 7.94 15.00
C ASN A 20 -6.97 8.32 16.09
N GLY A 21 -6.51 8.70 17.29
CA GLY A 21 -7.40 9.10 18.39
C GLY A 21 -8.29 7.97 18.91
N MET A 22 -7.89 6.71 18.78
CA MET A 22 -8.67 5.56 19.21
C MET A 22 -7.90 4.62 20.13
N SER A 23 -8.62 3.79 20.89
CA SER A 23 -8.03 2.76 21.74
C SER A 23 -7.45 1.61 20.90
N LEU A 24 -6.48 0.89 21.49
CA LEU A 24 -5.82 -0.23 20.84
C LEU A 24 -6.82 -1.31 20.39
N ASP A 25 -7.78 -1.67 21.24
CA ASP A 25 -8.75 -2.72 20.92
C ASP A 25 -9.61 -2.33 19.72
N LYS A 26 -10.08 -1.07 19.69
CA LYS A 26 -10.85 -0.54 18.57
C LYS A 26 -10.04 -0.51 17.27
N TRP A 27 -8.76 -0.17 17.37
CA TRP A 27 -7.82 -0.18 16.25
C TRP A 27 -7.59 -1.60 15.69
N LEU A 28 -7.45 -2.60 16.57
CA LEU A 28 -7.28 -4.00 16.16
C LEU A 28 -8.54 -4.54 15.46
N VAL A 29 -9.72 -4.27 16.00
CA VAL A 29 -11.00 -4.65 15.39
C VAL A 29 -11.16 -3.99 14.01
N SER A 30 -10.88 -2.68 13.90
CA SER A 30 -10.95 -1.96 12.62
C SER A 30 -10.03 -2.59 11.57
N LYS A 31 -8.79 -2.93 11.95
CA LYS A 31 -7.84 -3.56 11.02
C LYS A 31 -8.26 -4.96 10.61
N GLU A 32 -8.89 -5.73 11.50
CA GLU A 32 -9.42 -7.05 11.16
C GLU A 32 -10.56 -6.94 10.14
N GLN A 33 -11.45 -5.96 10.30
CA GLN A 33 -12.51 -5.67 9.35
C GLN A 33 -11.95 -5.22 7.99
N GLU A 34 -10.94 -4.34 7.99
CA GLU A 34 -10.22 -3.96 6.77
C GLU A 34 -9.56 -5.16 6.08
N LYS A 35 -8.93 -6.06 6.83
CA LYS A 35 -8.34 -7.28 6.26
C LYS A 35 -9.40 -8.16 5.61
N LYS A 36 -10.53 -8.37 6.27
CA LYS A 36 -11.67 -9.15 5.74
C LYS A 36 -12.23 -8.50 4.47
N ALA A 37 -12.38 -7.18 4.45
CA ALA A 37 -12.81 -6.43 3.27
C ALA A 37 -11.77 -6.49 2.13
N ALA A 38 -10.48 -6.38 2.44
CA ALA A 38 -9.40 -6.46 1.46
C ALA A 38 -9.23 -7.86 0.86
N THR A 39 -9.53 -8.93 1.63
CA THR A 39 -9.57 -10.29 1.08
C THR A 39 -10.76 -10.51 0.15
N ALA A 40 -11.90 -9.87 0.42
CA ALA A 40 -13.06 -9.90 -0.48
C ALA A 40 -12.83 -9.03 -1.74
N ALA A 41 -12.05 -7.95 -1.62
CA ALA A 41 -11.71 -7.04 -2.71
C ALA A 41 -10.40 -7.39 -3.43
N LYS A 42 -9.86 -8.61 -3.26
CA LYS A 42 -8.68 -9.05 -4.01
C LYS A 42 -9.10 -9.37 -5.46
N LEU A 43 -9.42 -8.30 -6.19
CA LEU A 43 -9.61 -8.32 -7.62
C LEU A 43 -8.33 -8.83 -8.29
N PRO A 44 -8.45 -9.56 -9.42
CA PRO A 44 -7.30 -10.06 -10.18
C PRO A 44 -6.35 -8.90 -10.52
N PRO A 45 -5.04 -9.18 -10.69
CA PRO A 45 -4.06 -8.14 -11.00
C PRO A 45 -4.53 -7.31 -12.19
N ALA A 46 -4.71 -6.01 -11.97
CA ALA A 46 -5.16 -5.09 -13.00
C ALA A 46 -4.17 -5.15 -14.19
N PRO A 47 -4.68 -5.05 -15.43
CA PRO A 47 -3.83 -5.09 -16.61
C PRO A 47 -2.75 -4.00 -16.53
N PRO A 48 -1.55 -4.24 -17.11
CA PRO A 48 -0.43 -3.31 -17.01
C PRO A 48 -0.86 -1.93 -17.53
N LYS A 49 -0.69 -0.91 -16.69
CA LYS A 49 -1.09 0.47 -17.01
C LYS A 49 -0.21 0.99 -18.15
N PRO A 50 -0.77 1.69 -19.14
CA PRO A 50 0.02 2.27 -20.21
C PRO A 50 1.02 3.30 -19.63
N PRO A 51 2.18 3.50 -20.27
CA PRO A 51 3.20 4.41 -19.78
C PRO A 51 2.63 5.83 -19.69
N GLY A 52 2.67 6.39 -18.47
CA GLY A 52 2.20 7.74 -18.19
C GLY A 52 3.09 8.82 -18.82
N PHE A 53 2.64 10.07 -18.75
CA PHE A 53 3.31 11.22 -19.37
C PHE A 53 4.82 11.31 -19.03
N PHE A 54 5.19 11.17 -17.76
CA PHE A 54 6.60 11.20 -17.33
C PHE A 54 7.42 10.02 -17.86
N SER A 55 6.83 8.82 -17.94
CA SER A 55 7.50 7.65 -18.51
C SER A 55 7.78 7.84 -20.00
N ARG A 56 6.84 8.45 -20.74
CA ARG A 56 7.04 8.80 -22.16
C ARG A 56 8.10 9.89 -22.34
N LEU A 57 8.18 10.86 -21.43
CA LEU A 57 9.22 11.88 -21.46
C LEU A 57 10.61 11.29 -21.21
N LEU A 58 10.72 10.39 -20.23
CA LEU A 58 11.98 9.72 -19.91
C LEU A 58 12.44 8.81 -21.07
N ASP A 59 11.52 8.07 -21.70
CA ASP A 59 11.81 7.30 -22.92
C ASP A 59 12.29 8.20 -24.08
N ARG A 60 11.73 9.40 -24.22
CA ARG A 60 12.22 10.39 -25.20
C ARG A 60 13.62 10.88 -24.84
N ALA A 61 13.91 11.13 -23.57
CA ALA A 61 15.21 11.60 -23.10
C ALA A 61 16.31 10.55 -23.26
N HIS A 62 15.99 9.26 -23.14
CA HIS A 62 16.93 8.16 -23.37
C HIS A 62 17.14 7.82 -24.86
N LYS A 63 16.35 8.40 -25.78
CA LYS A 63 16.55 8.20 -27.21
C LYS A 63 17.61 9.17 -27.74
N PRO A 64 18.63 8.69 -28.48
CA PRO A 64 19.61 9.56 -29.08
C PRO A 64 18.91 10.53 -30.03
N ILE A 65 19.27 11.81 -29.93
CA ILE A 65 18.77 12.85 -30.83
C ILE A 65 19.28 12.49 -32.22
N LYS A 66 18.40 11.92 -33.05
CA LYS A 66 18.72 11.68 -34.46
C LYS A 66 18.78 13.04 -35.14
N THR A 67 20.00 13.57 -35.30
CA THR A 67 20.28 14.66 -36.23
C THR A 67 19.97 14.12 -37.63
N LYS A 68 18.89 14.58 -38.25
CA LYS A 68 18.70 14.39 -39.69
C LYS A 68 19.74 15.27 -40.37
N THR A 69 20.81 14.65 -40.86
CA THR A 69 21.70 15.21 -41.87
C THR A 69 21.07 15.01 -43.24
#